data_AF-A0A928LY32-F1
#
_entry.id   AF-A0A928LY32-F1
#
_cell.length_a   1.000
_cell.length_b   1.000
_cell.length_c   1.000
_cell.angle_alpha   90.00
_cell.angle_beta   90.00
_cell.angle_gamma   90.00
#
_symmetry.space_group_name_H-M   'P 1'
#
loop_
_entity.id
_entity.type
_entity.pdbx_description
1 polymer ?
#
loop_
_entity_poly.entity_id
_entity_poly.type
_entity_poly.pdbx_seq_one_letter_code
_entity_poly.pdbx_strand_id
1 'polypeptide(L)'
;MKKLTNTNASILTLRQELQQRSSETALRLSRSVGRAASVDLLPCTEYAQEVAAQHQLAEELLFLQHCRAALERAVDKGGSRLVWRWQRGGSTQVRFRRQNNCLTMQVRQSKDMT
;
A
#
# COMPACT_ATOMS: atom_id res chain seq x y z
N MET A 1 -1.50 -10.45 -5.43
CA MET A 1 -1.78 -9.04 -5.07
C MET A 1 -2.84 -8.49 -6.01
N LYS A 2 -3.97 -7.95 -5.50
CA LYS A 2 -4.88 -7.15 -6.34
C LYS A 2 -4.21 -5.79 -6.56
N LYS A 3 -3.68 -5.55 -7.76
CA LYS A 3 -3.05 -4.27 -8.13
C LYS A 3 -4.04 -3.13 -7.89
N LEU A 4 -3.57 -1.98 -7.40
CA LEU A 4 -4.36 -0.76 -7.51
C LEU A 4 -4.54 -0.49 -9.01
N THR A 5 -5.78 -0.48 -9.45
CA THR A 5 -6.15 -0.24 -10.85
C THR A 5 -6.44 1.24 -11.05
N ASN A 6 -6.42 1.70 -12.30
CA ASN A 6 -6.92 3.02 -12.62
C ASN A 6 -8.41 3.06 -12.31
N THR A 7 -8.84 4.04 -11.52
CA THR A 7 -10.25 4.15 -11.13
C THR A 7 -10.66 5.61 -11.12
N ASN A 8 -11.82 5.88 -11.72
CA ASN A 8 -12.55 7.14 -11.57
C ASN A 8 -13.71 6.87 -10.62
N ALA A 9 -13.63 7.38 -9.40
CA ALA A 9 -14.66 7.16 -8.40
C ALA A 9 -14.89 8.40 -7.54
N SER A 10 -16.00 8.38 -6.79
CA SER A 10 -16.26 9.41 -5.80
C SER A 10 -15.18 9.39 -4.71
N ILE A 11 -14.98 10.54 -4.06
CA ILE A 11 -14.00 10.69 -2.96
C ILE A 11 -14.31 9.71 -1.83
N LEU A 12 -15.59 9.50 -1.51
CA LEU A 12 -16.04 8.58 -0.47
C LEU A 12 -15.67 7.13 -0.79
N THR A 13 -15.89 6.72 -2.05
CA THR A 13 -15.57 5.36 -2.51
C THR A 13 -14.06 5.09 -2.40
N LEU A 14 -13.21 6.03 -2.82
CA LEU A 14 -11.76 5.87 -2.73
C LEU A 14 -11.26 5.83 -1.28
N ARG A 15 -11.82 6.66 -0.39
CA ARG A 15 -11.48 6.61 1.04
C ARG A 15 -11.85 5.26 1.64
N GLN A 16 -13.06 4.76 1.36
CA GLN A 16 -13.51 3.45 1.84
C GLN A 16 -12.63 2.31 1.32
N GLU A 17 -12.29 2.33 0.04
CA GLU A 17 -11.45 1.29 -0.56
C GLU A 17 -10.03 1.26 0.05
N LEU A 18 -9.41 2.43 0.22
CA LEU A 18 -8.10 2.51 0.87
C LEU A 18 -8.17 2.09 2.34
N GLN A 19 -9.22 2.50 3.06
CA GLN A 19 -9.43 2.11 4.45
C GLN A 19 -9.60 0.59 4.58
N GLN A 20 -10.44 -0.02 3.74
CA GLN A 20 -10.68 -1.46 3.74
C GLN A 20 -9.39 -2.23 3.47
N ARG A 21 -8.63 -1.84 2.43
CA ARG A 21 -7.34 -2.47 2.10
C ARG A 21 -6.34 -2.34 3.25
N SER A 22 -6.26 -1.16 3.87
CA SER A 22 -5.39 -0.94 5.04
C SER A 22 -5.76 -1.87 6.20
N SER A 23 -7.05 -2.01 6.51
CA SER A 23 -7.53 -2.89 7.58
C SER A 23 -7.25 -4.36 7.26
N GLU A 24 -7.48 -4.80 6.02
CA GLU A 24 -7.20 -6.18 5.58
C GLU A 24 -5.70 -6.52 5.69
N THR A 25 -4.82 -5.62 5.25
CA THR A 25 -3.36 -5.84 5.36
C THR A 25 -2.90 -5.80 6.81
N ALA A 26 -3.45 -4.92 7.65
CA ALA A 26 -3.14 -4.85 9.08
C ALA A 26 -3.55 -6.12 9.82
N LEU A 27 -4.71 -6.68 9.51
CA LEU A 27 -5.16 -7.96 10.06
C LEU A 27 -4.26 -9.12 9.64
N ARG A 28 -3.81 -9.14 8.38
CA ARG A 28 -2.87 -10.16 7.88
C ARG A 28 -1.51 -10.07 8.59
N LEU A 29 -1.01 -8.85 8.80
CA LEU A 29 0.24 -8.63 9.54
C LEU A 29 0.09 -9.08 11.00
N SER A 30 -0.97 -8.65 11.70
CA SER A 30 -1.23 -9.03 13.09
C SER A 30 -1.32 -10.55 13.29
N ARG A 31 -2.01 -11.26 12.40
CA ARG A 31 -2.10 -12.74 12.43
C ARG A 31 -0.77 -13.43 12.16
N SER A 32 0.13 -12.81 11.39
CA SER A 32 1.46 -13.36 11.10
C SER A 32 2.43 -13.11 12.26
N VAL A 33 2.45 -11.90 12.83
CA VAL A 33 3.26 -11.55 14.00
C VAL A 33 2.85 -12.37 15.22
N GLY A 34 1.56 -12.66 15.41
CA GLY A 34 1.07 -13.53 16.49
C GLY A 34 1.58 -14.97 16.42
N ARG A 35 1.95 -15.48 15.23
CA ARG A 35 2.60 -16.81 15.09
C ARG A 35 4.10 -16.74 15.36
N ALA A 36 4.76 -15.68 14.89
CA ALA A 36 6.20 -15.49 15.07
C ALA A 36 6.58 -15.17 16.53
N ALA A 37 5.73 -14.45 17.28
CA ALA A 37 5.97 -14.13 18.68
C ALA A 37 5.79 -15.33 19.64
N SER A 38 5.32 -16.48 19.14
CA SER A 38 5.14 -17.72 19.91
C SER A 38 6.35 -18.66 19.86
N VAL A 39 7.40 -18.33 19.11
CA VAL A 39 8.61 -19.15 18.95
C VAL A 39 9.81 -18.31 19.35
N ASP A 40 10.65 -18.84 20.23
CA ASP A 40 11.76 -18.15 20.87
C ASP A 40 12.70 -17.40 19.91
N LEU A 41 13.24 -16.28 20.40
CA LEU A 41 14.08 -15.23 19.78
C LEU A 41 15.42 -15.67 19.15
N LEU A 42 15.52 -16.88 18.59
CA LEU A 42 16.66 -17.30 17.77
C LEU A 42 16.34 -17.05 16.28
N PRO A 43 17.31 -16.64 15.45
CA PRO A 43 17.13 -16.50 14.02
C PRO A 43 16.98 -17.89 13.39
N CYS A 44 15.81 -18.49 13.52
CA CYS A 44 15.46 -19.73 12.85
C CYS A 44 15.35 -19.43 11.35
N THR A 45 16.34 -19.91 10.59
CA THR A 45 16.40 -19.81 9.12
C THR A 45 15.18 -20.45 8.45
N GLU A 46 14.55 -21.41 9.12
CA GLU A 46 13.29 -22.05 8.71
C GLU A 46 12.14 -21.06 8.53
N TYR A 47 12.15 -19.94 9.26
CA TYR A 47 11.11 -18.90 9.21
C TYR A 47 11.53 -17.67 8.39
N ALA A 48 12.70 -17.69 7.72
CA ALA A 48 13.18 -16.54 6.94
C ALA A 48 12.18 -16.10 5.86
N GLN A 49 11.44 -17.05 5.28
CA GLN A 49 10.37 -16.74 4.31
C GLN A 49 9.17 -16.04 4.95
N GLU A 50 8.81 -16.41 6.18
CA GLU A 50 7.72 -15.76 6.92
C GLU A 50 8.08 -14.34 7.33
N VAL A 51 9.31 -14.14 7.83
CA VAL A 51 9.86 -12.82 8.15
C VAL A 51 9.89 -11.94 6.89
N ALA A 52 10.37 -12.48 5.77
CA ALA A 52 10.38 -11.77 4.49
C ALA A 52 8.96 -11.40 4.00
N ALA A 53 7.96 -12.25 4.26
CA ALA A 53 6.56 -11.97 3.96
C ALA A 53 5.96 -10.90 4.90
N GLN A 54 6.32 -10.88 6.18
CA GLN A 54 5.91 -9.83 7.12
C GLN A 54 6.48 -8.47 6.75
N HIS A 55 7.76 -8.41 6.37
CA HIS A 55 8.36 -7.16 5.86
C HIS A 55 7.64 -6.65 4.61
N GLN A 56 7.27 -7.55 3.70
CA GLN A 56 6.48 -7.16 2.53
C GLN A 56 5.10 -6.60 2.92
N LEU A 57 4.41 -7.22 3.88
CA LEU A 57 3.13 -6.71 4.39
C LEU A 57 3.26 -5.34 5.07
N ALA A 58 4.34 -5.12 5.84
CA ALA A 58 4.63 -3.84 6.47
C ALA A 58 4.90 -2.74 5.42
N GLU A 59 5.68 -3.06 4.39
CA GLU A 59 5.92 -2.14 3.27
C GLU A 59 4.63 -1.81 2.50
N GLU A 60 3.77 -2.80 2.26
CA GLU A 60 2.46 -2.59 1.65
C GLU A 60 1.57 -1.65 2.48
N LEU A 61 1.56 -1.80 3.80
CA LEU A 61 0.84 -0.90 4.71
C LEU A 61 1.36 0.54 4.62
N LEU A 62 2.67 0.71 4.65
CA LEU A 62 3.28 2.03 4.58
C LEU A 62 2.95 2.72 3.26
N PHE A 63 2.97 1.97 2.16
CA PHE A 63 2.54 2.47 0.85
C PHE A 63 1.07 2.91 0.85
N LEU A 64 0.15 2.12 1.41
CA LEU A 64 -1.27 2.47 1.51
C LEU A 64 -1.50 3.73 2.36
N GLN A 65 -0.80 3.88 3.48
CA GLN A 65 -0.87 5.09 4.31
C GLN A 65 -0.41 6.33 3.53
N HIS A 66 0.67 6.21 2.76
CA HIS A 66 1.14 7.30 1.90
C HIS A 66 0.16 7.61 0.77
N CYS A 67 -0.52 6.60 0.21
CA CYS A 67 -1.58 6.80 -0.77
C CYS A 67 -2.76 7.58 -0.17
N ARG A 68 -3.17 7.25 1.05
CA ARG A 68 -4.22 8.00 1.76
C ARG A 68 -3.81 9.45 1.99
N ALA A 69 -2.60 9.69 2.49
CA ALA A 69 -2.08 11.05 2.67
C ALA A 69 -2.02 11.82 1.33
N ALA A 70 -1.64 11.14 0.24
CA ALA A 70 -1.63 11.74 -1.09
C ALA A 70 -3.04 12.04 -1.62
N LEU A 71 -4.02 11.18 -1.33
CA LEU A 71 -5.43 11.40 -1.66
C LEU A 71 -5.97 12.63 -0.94
N GLU A 72 -5.76 12.75 0.38
CA GLU A 72 -6.22 13.91 1.15
C GLU A 72 -5.62 15.21 0.60
N ARG A 73 -4.31 15.23 0.29
CA ARG A 73 -3.70 16.37 -0.39
C ARG A 73 -4.35 16.70 -1.74
N ALA A 74 -4.82 15.70 -2.48
CA ALA A 74 -5.49 15.91 -3.76
C ALA A 74 -6.94 16.40 -3.59
N VAL A 75 -7.61 16.05 -2.49
CA VAL A 75 -8.92 16.61 -2.12
C VAL A 75 -8.76 18.12 -1.89
N ASP A 76 -7.75 18.51 -1.12
CA ASP A 76 -7.49 19.90 -0.72
C ASP A 76 -6.96 20.75 -1.88
N LYS A 77 -5.95 20.25 -2.60
CA LYS A 77 -5.17 21.03 -3.60
C LYS A 77 -5.55 20.72 -5.05
N GLY A 78 -6.54 19.86 -5.27
CA GLY A 78 -7.01 19.46 -6.61
C GLY A 78 -6.14 18.39 -7.31
N GLY A 79 -4.96 18.06 -6.77
CA GLY A 79 -4.13 16.99 -7.29
C GLY A 79 -2.93 16.65 -6.41
N SER A 80 -2.41 15.44 -6.56
CA SER A 80 -1.25 14.95 -5.80
C SER A 80 -0.55 13.83 -6.56
N ARG A 81 0.76 13.70 -6.35
CA ARG A 81 1.58 12.62 -6.91
C ARG A 81 2.34 11.96 -5.78
N LEU A 82 2.30 10.63 -5.75
CA LEU A 82 3.12 9.77 -4.93
C LEU A 82 4.03 8.96 -5.84
N VAL A 83 5.31 8.87 -5.51
CA VAL A 83 6.23 7.91 -6.11
C VAL A 83 6.76 7.05 -4.97
N TRP A 84 6.42 5.77 -5.03
CA TRP A 84 6.85 4.77 -4.06
C TRP A 84 7.94 3.91 -4.68
N ARG A 85 9.06 3.75 -3.97
CA ARG A 85 10.14 2.82 -4.36
C ARG A 85 10.04 1.62 -3.46
N TRP A 86 9.96 0.43 -4.04
CA TRP A 86 9.87 -0.80 -3.29
C TRP A 86 11.27 -1.25 -2.85
N GLN A 87 11.39 -1.81 -1.65
CA GLN A 87 12.63 -2.37 -1.10
C GLN A 87 13.17 -3.50 -1.98
N ARG A 88 12.27 -4.28 -2.60
CA ARG A 88 12.61 -5.36 -3.55
C ARG A 88 12.84 -4.89 -4.98
N GLY A 89 12.95 -3.58 -5.20
CA GLY A 89 13.17 -2.97 -6.52
C GLY A 89 11.87 -2.63 -7.25
N GLY A 90 12.01 -1.75 -8.25
CA GLY A 90 10.90 -1.14 -8.98
C GLY A 90 10.22 0.00 -8.23
N SER A 91 9.34 0.70 -8.95
CA SER A 91 8.62 1.83 -8.40
C SER A 91 7.15 1.84 -8.82
N THR A 92 6.29 2.28 -7.92
CA THR A 92 4.89 2.56 -8.20
C THR A 92 4.65 4.06 -8.08
N GLN A 93 4.23 4.67 -9.17
CA GLN A 93 3.70 6.03 -9.16
C GLN A 93 2.18 5.98 -9.05
N VAL A 94 1.64 6.75 -8.11
CA VAL A 94 0.20 7.00 -7.98
C VAL A 94 -0.05 8.49 -8.17
N ARG A 95 -0.94 8.85 -9.09
CA ARG A 95 -1.38 10.22 -9.29
C ARG A 95 -2.86 10.32 -8.97
N PHE A 96 -3.20 11.26 -8.10
CA PHE A 96 -4.56 11.63 -7.78
C PHE A 96 -4.86 12.98 -8.45
N ARG A 97 -5.99 13.07 -9.15
CA ARG A 97 -6.48 14.33 -9.72
C ARG A 97 -7.96 14.49 -9.42
N ARG A 98 -8.32 15.62 -8.83
CA ARG A 98 -9.72 16.00 -8.64
C ARG A 98 -10.24 16.67 -9.91
N GLN A 99 -11.36 16.17 -10.43
CA GLN A 99 -12.09 16.77 -11.53
C GLN A 99 -13.57 16.71 -11.16
N ASN A 100 -14.22 17.88 -11.04
CA ASN A 100 -15.66 18.04 -10.80
C ASN A 100 -16.24 17.05 -9.76
N ASN A 101 -15.85 17.25 -8.50
CA ASN A 101 -16.23 16.43 -7.34
C ASN A 101 -15.84 14.93 -7.38
N CYS A 102 -15.21 14.47 -8.46
CA CYS A 102 -14.65 13.14 -8.61
C CYS A 102 -13.13 13.16 -8.42
N LEU A 103 -12.57 12.03 -8.00
CA LEU A 103 -11.13 11.81 -7.93
C LEU A 103 -10.74 10.68 -8.88
N THR A 104 -9.76 10.96 -9.71
CA THR A 104 -9.14 10.00 -10.62
C THR A 104 -7.85 9.52 -9.99
N MET A 105 -7.70 8.20 -9.88
CA MET A 105 -6.47 7.55 -9.43
C MET A 105 -5.82 6.88 -10.63
N GLN A 106 -4.58 7.30 -10.94
CA GLN A 106 -3.77 6.72 -11.99
C GLN A 106 -2.56 6.03 -11.38
N VAL A 107 -2.37 4.75 -11.67
CA VAL A 107 -1.27 3.94 -11.16
C VAL A 107 -0.37 3.55 -12.32
N ARG A 108 0.92 3.88 -12.21
CA ARG A 108 1.97 3.43 -13.13
C ARG A 108 3.00 2.64 -12.34
N GLN A 109 3.24 1.41 -12.76
CA GLN A 109 4.27 0.57 -12.19
C GLN A 109 5.45 0.55 -13.17
N SER A 110 6.63 0.95 -12.70
CA SER A 110 7.89 0.68 -13.38
C SER A 110 8.51 -0.54 -12.72
N LYS A 111 8.74 -1.58 -13.51
CA LYS A 111 9.56 -2.70 -13.08
C LYS A 111 10.98 -2.34 -13.49
N ASP A 112 11.79 -1.91 -12.55
CA ASP A 112 13.22 -1.79 -12.83
C ASP A 112 13.72 -3.22 -13.06
N MET A 113 14.04 -3.53 -14.32
CA MET A 113 14.75 -4.74 -14.69
C MET A 113 16.17 -4.56 -14.17
N THR A 114 16.47 -5.21 -13.05
CA THR A 114 17.85 -5.57 -12.69
C THR A 114 17.92 -7.08 -12.68
#